data_AF-A0A1C6IQR7-F1
#
_entry.id   AF-A0A1C6IQR7-F1
#
_cell.length_a   1.000
_cell.length_b   1.000
_cell.length_c   1.000
_cell.angle_alpha   90.00
_cell.angle_beta   90.00
_cell.angle_gamma   90.00
#
_symmetry.space_group_name_H-M   'P 1'
#
loop_
_entity.id
_entity.type
_entity.pdbx_description
1 polymer ?
#
loop_
_entity_poly.entity_id
_entity_poly.type
_entity_poly.pdbx_seq_one_letter_code
_entity_poly.pdbx_strand_id
1 'polypeptide(L)' 'MSELQDWKRDGFRGEKMIVLPTESFQDYVEHPLVRRLYLTDVGIFPRAEYHFRERKDGS' A
#
# COMPACT_ATOMS: atom_id res chain seq x y z
N MET A 1 -12.39 21.63 -20.78
CA MET A 1 -11.42 20.53 -21.02
C MET A 1 -10.55 20.44 -19.78
N SER A 2 -10.56 19.44 -18.92
CA SER A 2 -11.30 18.19 -18.77
C SER A 2 -11.07 17.82 -17.29
N GLU A 3 -12.07 18.01 -16.42
CA GLU A 3 -12.02 17.79 -14.95
C GLU A 3 -11.78 16.33 -14.53
N LEU A 4 -11.31 15.49 -15.46
CA LEU A 4 -11.09 14.06 -15.32
C LEU A 4 -9.61 13.69 -15.08
N GLN A 5 -8.73 14.68 -14.94
CA GLN A 5 -7.28 14.45 -14.90
C GLN A 5 -6.72 14.23 -13.48
N ASP A 6 -7.53 14.45 -12.44
CA ASP A 6 -7.02 14.58 -11.05
C ASP A 6 -7.01 13.30 -10.23
N TRP A 7 -7.53 12.17 -10.74
CA TRP A 7 -7.53 10.90 -9.99
C TRP A 7 -6.48 9.94 -10.53
N LYS A 8 -5.23 10.15 -10.12
CA LYS A 8 -4.14 9.22 -10.44
C LYS A 8 -4.33 7.89 -9.72
N ARG A 9 -4.80 6.89 -10.46
CA ARG A 9 -4.92 5.50 -10.00
C ARG A 9 -3.55 4.82 -9.86
N ASP A 10 -2.60 5.24 -10.68
CA ASP A 10 -1.24 4.71 -10.71
C ASP A 10 -0.28 5.69 -10.05
N GLY A 11 0.74 5.14 -9.40
CA GLY A 11 1.62 5.85 -8.48
C GLY A 11 2.26 7.15 -9.00
N PHE A 12 2.78 7.95 -8.07
CA PHE A 12 3.31 9.29 -8.39
C PHE A 12 4.83 9.40 -8.27
N ARG A 13 5.41 10.42 -8.90
CA ARG A 13 6.86 10.64 -8.86
C ARG A 13 7.31 10.83 -7.40
N GLY A 14 8.20 9.96 -6.95
CA GLY A 14 8.74 9.96 -5.59
C GLY A 14 8.04 8.99 -4.64
N GLU A 15 6.94 8.36 -5.07
CA GLU A 15 6.40 7.18 -4.42
C GLU A 15 7.44 6.05 -4.42
N LYS A 16 7.57 5.39 -3.27
CA LYS A 16 8.34 4.15 -3.13
C LYS A 16 7.49 3.17 -2.34
N MET A 17 7.38 1.94 -2.81
CA MET A 17 6.75 0.86 -2.08
C MET A 17 7.64 -0.38 -2.14
N ILE A 18 7.83 -1.00 -0.99
CA ILE A 18 8.56 -2.26 -0.84
C ILE A 18 7.58 -3.26 -0.28
N VAL A 19 7.28 -4.29 -1.06
CA VAL A 19 6.53 -5.46 -0.60
C VAL A 19 7.55 -6.45 -0.06
N LEU A 20 7.37 -6.84 1.18
CA LEU A 20 8.23 -7.81 1.85
C LEU A 20 7.78 -9.23 1.44
N PRO A 21 8.68 -10.08 0.90
CA PRO A 21 8.33 -11.44 0.52
C PRO A 21 7.86 -12.23 1.73
N THR A 22 6.67 -12.83 1.67
CA THR A 22 6.08 -13.61 2.78
C THR A 22 6.94 -14.79 3.21
N GLU A 23 7.70 -15.36 2.28
CA GLU A 23 8.68 -16.44 2.50
C GLU A 23 9.77 -16.05 3.51
N SER A 24 10.12 -14.76 3.57
CA SER A 24 11.12 -14.25 4.52
C SER A 24 10.61 -14.17 5.96
N PHE A 25 9.31 -14.41 6.19
CA PHE A 25 8.64 -14.21 7.48
C PHE A 25 7.82 -15.43 7.93
N GLN A 26 8.11 -16.63 7.42
CA GLN A 26 7.38 -17.86 7.79
C GLN A 26 7.22 -18.01 9.30
N ASP A 27 8.28 -17.78 10.08
CA ASP A 27 8.24 -17.87 11.55
C ASP A 27 7.24 -16.87 12.19
N TYR A 28 7.04 -15.71 11.59
CA TYR A 28 6.14 -14.67 12.09
C TYR A 28 4.68 -15.00 11.82
N VAL A 29 4.40 -15.63 10.67
CA VAL A 29 3.06 -16.10 10.29
C VAL A 29 2.57 -17.20 11.23
N GLU A 30 3.49 -18.04 11.71
CA GLU A 30 3.17 -19.12 12.65
C GLU A 30 3.09 -18.63 14.11
N HIS A 31 3.81 -17.55 14.47
CA HIS A 31 3.90 -17.12 15.85
C HIS A 31 2.58 -16.49 16.36
N PRO A 32 1.93 -17.06 17.40
CA PRO A 32 0.55 -16.74 17.77
C PRO A 32 0.34 -15.28 18.21
N LEU A 33 1.37 -14.62 18.73
CA LEU A 33 1.30 -13.23 19.19
C LEU A 33 1.48 -12.20 18.07
N VAL A 34 2.17 -12.54 16.98
CA VAL A 34 2.57 -11.56 15.94
C VAL A 34 1.98 -11.86 14.56
N ARG A 35 1.43 -13.07 14.34
CA ARG A 35 0.83 -13.50 13.05
C ARG A 35 -0.28 -12.61 12.49
N ARG A 36 -0.86 -11.72 13.30
CA ARG A 36 -1.89 -10.76 12.86
C ARG A 36 -1.38 -9.33 12.75
N LEU A 37 -0.13 -9.09 13.12
CA LEU A 37 0.48 -7.77 13.21
C LEU A 37 1.98 -7.88 12.91
N TYR A 38 2.30 -8.18 11.66
CA TYR A 38 3.67 -8.10 11.15
C TYR A 38 3.70 -7.25 9.87
N LEU A 39 4.87 -6.69 9.57
CA LEU A 39 5.07 -5.83 8.41
C LEU A 39 5.03 -6.66 7.13
N THR A 40 4.16 -6.27 6.18
CA THR A 40 4.07 -6.86 4.84
C THR A 40 4.52 -5.88 3.76
N ASP A 41 4.29 -4.60 3.98
CA ASP A 41 4.53 -3.55 2.99
C ASP A 41 5.05 -2.29 3.69
N VAL A 42 6.00 -1.61 3.04
CA VAL A 42 6.53 -0.33 3.49
C VAL A 42 6.47 0.65 2.35
N GLY A 43 5.75 1.76 2.55
CA GLY A 43 5.57 2.80 1.54
C GLY A 43 6.01 4.18 2.00
N ILE A 44 6.55 4.97 1.08
CA ILE A 44 6.87 6.39 1.24
C ILE A 44 6.15 7.17 0.14
N PHE A 45 5.27 8.08 0.55
CA PHE A 45 4.32 8.77 -0.31
C PHE A 45 4.46 10.30 -0.17
N PRO A 46 5.57 10.91 -0.63
CA PRO A 46 5.90 12.29 -0.32
C PRO A 46 5.00 13.34 -1.00
N ARG A 47 4.21 12.94 -2.00
CA ARG A 47 3.34 13.81 -2.80
C ARG A 47 2.03 13.09 -3.14
N ALA A 48 1.33 12.63 -2.10
CA ALA A 48 0.07 11.90 -2.21
C ALA A 48 -1.16 12.78 -2.43
N GLU A 49 -0.98 14.07 -2.74
CA GLU A 49 -2.08 14.97 -3.05
C GLU A 49 -2.91 14.40 -4.20
N TYR A 50 -4.24 14.45 -4.06
CA TYR A 50 -5.21 13.89 -5.01
C TYR A 50 -5.15 12.35 -5.21
N HIS A 51 -4.40 11.61 -4.40
CA HIS A 51 -4.40 10.13 -4.39
C HIS A 51 -5.58 9.55 -3.59
N PHE A 52 -6.77 10.12 -3.75
CA PHE A 52 -7.99 9.59 -3.15
C PHE A 52 -8.48 8.39 -3.95
N ARG A 53 -8.79 7.29 -3.26
CA ARG A 53 -9.36 6.09 -3.87
C ARG A 53 -10.62 5.68 -3.12
N GLU A 54 -11.77 5.86 -3.78
CA GLU A 54 -13.03 5.28 -3.31
C GLU A 54 -13.07 3.79 -3.65
N ARG A 55 -13.39 2.96 -2.66
CA ARG A 55 -13.64 1.52 -2.83
C ARG A 55 -15.05 1.24 -2.36
N LYS A 56 -16.00 1.16 -3.31
CA LYS A 56 -17.43 0.96 -3.00
C LYS A 56 -17.72 -0.31 -2.23
N ASP A 57 -16.97 -1.37 -2.54
CA ASP A 57 -17.18 -2.69 -1.95
C ASP A 57 -16.18 -3.00 -0.83
N GLY A 58 -15.35 -2.02 -0.42
CA GLY A 58 -14.16 -2.30 0.38
C GLY A 58 -13.16 -3.16 -0.39
N SER A 59 -12.17 -3.70 0.29
CA SER A 59 -11.37 -4.84 -0.20
C SER A 59 -11.89 -6.12 0.44
#